data_AF-A0A7I8LG58-F1
#
_entry.id   AF-A0A7I8LG58-F1
#
_cell.length_a   1.000
_cell.length_b   1.000
_cell.length_c   1.000
_cell.angle_alpha   90.00
_cell.angle_beta   90.00
_cell.angle_gamma   90.00
#
_symmetry.space_group_name_H-M   'P 1'
#
loop_
_entity.id
_entity.type
_entity.pdbx_description
1 polymer ?
#
loop_
_entity_poly.entity_id
_entity_poly.type
_entity_poly.pdbx_seq_one_letter_code
_entity_poly.pdbx_strand_id
1 'polypeptide(L)'
;MAMRSFFNEIKGLKVRELPGHLKPMMSLDYLKKSIAKGFDRYHDKYIETSSIEPLYHVCFGGMIFSYLVALPEERRHLAHQAQHGH
;
A
#
# COMPACT_ATOMS: atom_id res chain seq x y z
N MET A 1 8.60 -10.73 -15.87
CA MET A 1 8.50 -12.19 -16.16
C MET A 1 7.81 -12.96 -15.03
N ALA A 2 8.10 -12.66 -13.75
CA ALA A 2 7.54 -13.37 -12.59
C ALA A 2 5.99 -13.35 -12.46
N MET A 3 5.32 -12.26 -12.81
CA MET A 3 3.84 -12.25 -12.79
C MET A 3 3.24 -13.20 -13.84
N ARG A 4 3.80 -13.26 -15.05
CA ARG A 4 3.30 -14.14 -16.11
C ARG A 4 3.47 -15.63 -15.74
N SER A 5 4.60 -15.99 -15.12
CA SER A 5 4.80 -17.37 -14.64
C SER A 5 3.81 -17.71 -13.52
N PHE A 6 3.60 -16.80 -12.56
CA PHE A 6 2.63 -16.97 -11.47
C PHE A 6 1.19 -17.17 -11.96
N PHE A 7 0.74 -16.37 -12.93
CA PHE A 7 -0.59 -16.56 -13.55
C PHE A 7 -0.73 -17.89 -14.29
N ASN A 8 0.32 -18.34 -14.98
CA ASN A 8 0.32 -19.63 -15.66
C ASN A 8 0.30 -20.81 -14.68
N GLU A 9 0.96 -20.67 -13.53
CA GLU A 9 0.98 -21.65 -12.44
C GLU A 9 -0.40 -21.76 -11.76
N ILE A 10 -1.03 -20.61 -11.47
CA ILE A 10 -2.39 -20.53 -10.91
C ILE A 10 -3.42 -21.11 -11.88
N LYS A 11 -3.28 -20.86 -13.18
CA LYS A 11 -4.21 -21.34 -14.21
C LYS A 11 -4.15 -22.86 -14.39
N GLY A 12 -3.02 -23.50 -14.06
CA GLY A 12 -2.86 -24.96 -14.11
C GLY A 12 -3.37 -25.70 -12.87
N LEU A 13 -3.60 -25.00 -11.76
CA LEU A 13 -4.05 -25.58 -10.49
C LEU A 13 -5.57 -25.69 -10.42
N LYS A 14 -6.08 -26.79 -9.87
CA LYS A 14 -7.53 -26.91 -9.60
C LYS A 14 -7.94 -25.92 -8.52
N VAL A 15 -9.19 -25.44 -8.55
CA VAL A 15 -9.74 -24.50 -7.55
C VAL A 15 -9.59 -25.01 -6.10
N ARG A 16 -9.54 -26.33 -5.92
CA ARG A 16 -9.33 -26.99 -4.62
C ARG A 16 -7.87 -26.99 -4.14
N GLU A 17 -6.90 -26.78 -5.03
CA GLU A 17 -5.46 -26.77 -4.74
C GLU A 17 -4.90 -25.34 -4.55
N LEU A 18 -5.62 -24.33 -5.03
CA LEU A 18 -5.34 -22.90 -4.78
C LEU A 18 -5.12 -22.56 -3.30
N PRO A 19 -5.98 -22.97 -2.34
CA PRO A 19 -5.74 -22.63 -0.94
C PRO A 19 -4.46 -23.26 -0.37
N GLY A 20 -3.98 -24.38 -0.92
CA GLY A 20 -2.72 -25.00 -0.50
C GLY A 20 -1.48 -24.27 -1.03
N HIS A 21 -1.55 -23.74 -2.25
CA HIS A 21 -0.46 -22.98 -2.86
C HIS A 21 -0.41 -21.52 -2.39
N LEU A 22 -1.58 -20.89 -2.16
CA LEU A 22 -1.68 -19.50 -1.72
C LEU A 22 -1.50 -19.32 -0.21
N LYS A 23 -1.86 -20.31 0.63
CA LYS A 23 -1.67 -20.23 2.10
C LYS A 23 -0.25 -19.86 2.54
N PRO A 24 0.82 -20.49 2.01
CA PRO A 24 2.18 -20.13 2.41
C PRO A 24 2.61 -18.76 1.88
N MET A 25 2.16 -18.36 0.68
CA MET A 25 2.47 -17.05 0.09
C MET A 25 1.70 -15.90 0.76
N MET A 26 0.49 -16.15 1.22
CA MET A 26 -0.33 -15.23 2.02
C MET A 26 -0.18 -15.48 3.53
N SER A 27 0.81 -16.27 3.95
CA SER A 27 1.07 -16.44 5.38
C SER A 27 1.49 -15.09 5.95
N LEU A 28 0.94 -14.75 7.12
CA LEU A 28 1.30 -13.54 7.85
C LEU A 28 2.82 -13.46 8.08
N ASP A 29 3.51 -14.60 8.18
CA ASP A 29 4.96 -14.64 8.35
C ASP A 29 5.73 -14.26 7.07
N TYR A 30 5.22 -14.64 5.90
CA TYR A 30 5.81 -14.21 4.62
C TYR A 30 5.60 -12.71 4.40
N LEU A 31 4.41 -12.21 4.74
CA LEU A 31 4.11 -10.78 4.69
C LEU A 31 5.01 -9.99 5.64
N LYS A 32 5.14 -10.42 6.90
CA LYS A 32 6.03 -9.80 7.89
C LYS A 32 7.48 -9.75 7.43
N LYS A 33 8.01 -10.86 6.90
CA LYS A 33 9.38 -10.91 6.36
C LYS A 33 9.58 -10.00 5.16
N SER A 34 8.58 -9.93 4.28
CA SER A 34 8.63 -9.06 3.09
C SER A 34 8.62 -7.58 3.48
N ILE A 35 7.80 -7.21 4.46
CA ILE A 35 7.73 -5.85 5.01
C ILE A 35 9.06 -5.51 5.70
N ALA A 36 9.58 -6.38 6.57
CA ALA A 36 10.86 -6.18 7.25
C ALA A 36 12.00 -5.95 6.25
N LYS A 37 12.12 -6.80 5.23
CA LYS A 37 13.11 -6.64 4.16
C LYS A 37 12.95 -5.34 3.37
N GLY A 38 11.72 -4.85 3.23
CA GLY A 38 11.45 -3.54 2.62
C GLY A 38 11.95 -2.39 3.49
N PHE A 39 11.71 -2.46 4.80
CA PHE A 39 12.21 -1.49 5.77
C PHE A 39 13.74 -1.49 5.85
N ASP A 40 14.37 -2.66 5.91
CA ASP A 40 15.84 -2.78 5.96
C ASP A 40 16.46 -2.10 4.73
N ARG A 41 15.95 -2.40 3.53
CA ARG A 41 16.42 -1.75 2.29
C ARG A 41 16.21 -0.24 2.27
N TYR A 42 15.09 0.23 2.81
CA TYR A 42 14.81 1.66 2.90
C TYR A 42 15.74 2.35 3.90
N HIS A 43 16.03 1.67 5.02
CA HIS A 43 16.97 2.11 6.04
C HIS A 43 18.38 2.24 5.45
N ASP A 44 18.88 1.18 4.82
CA ASP A 44 20.20 1.17 4.17
C ASP A 44 20.31 2.29 3.12
N LYS A 45 19.25 2.48 2.32
CA LYS A 45 19.28 3.40 1.18
C LYS A 45 19.18 4.87 1.58
N TYR A 46 18.49 5.21 2.65
CA TYR A 46 18.16 6.60 2.96
C TYR A 46 18.59 7.06 4.35
N ILE A 47 18.64 6.16 5.33
CA ILE A 47 19.00 6.51 6.71
C ILE A 47 20.51 6.42 6.88
N GLU A 48 21.13 5.31 6.47
CA GLU A 48 22.60 5.16 6.57
C GLU A 48 23.34 6.16 5.68
N THR A 49 22.77 6.49 4.52
CA THR A 49 23.37 7.46 3.59
C THR A 49 23.10 8.92 3.98
N SER A 50 22.46 9.17 5.14
CA SER A 50 22.07 10.52 5.59
C SER A 50 21.31 11.32 4.53
N SER A 51 20.40 10.67 3.79
CA SER A 51 19.58 11.33 2.77
C SER A 51 18.46 12.15 3.43
N ILE A 52 18.07 13.25 2.80
CA ILE A 52 16.92 14.06 3.22
C ILE A 52 15.58 13.53 2.68
N GLU A 53 15.62 12.53 1.79
CA GLU A 53 14.42 11.91 1.21
C GLU A 53 13.40 11.39 2.24
N PRO A 54 13.78 10.80 3.40
CA PRO A 54 12.82 10.41 4.43
C PRO A 54 11.98 11.57 4.95
N LEU A 55 12.57 12.77 5.08
CA LEU A 55 11.85 13.97 5.50
C LEU A 55 10.80 14.34 4.45
N TYR A 56 11.17 14.31 3.17
CA TYR A 56 10.25 14.60 2.08
C TYR A 56 9.12 13.57 1.98
N HIS A 57 9.39 12.28 2.17
CA HIS A 57 8.33 11.26 2.21
C HIS A 57 7.32 11.53 3.32
N VAL A 58 7.75 12.01 4.49
CA VAL A 58 6.84 12.40 5.58
C VAL A 58 6.07 13.67 5.21
N CYS A 59 6.72 14.70 4.65
CA CYS A 59 6.05 15.94 4.27
C CYS A 59 4.99 15.72 3.17
N PHE A 60 5.36 15.04 2.07
CA PHE A 60 4.45 14.74 0.98
C PHE A 60 3.39 13.73 1.39
N GLY A 61 3.76 12.70 2.16
CA GLY A 61 2.82 11.73 2.70
C GLY A 61 1.80 12.39 3.62
N GLY A 62 2.23 13.27 4.51
CA GLY A 62 1.36 14.03 5.41
C GLY A 62 0.42 14.97 4.67
N MET A 63 0.90 15.62 3.60
CA MET A 63 0.07 16.47 2.73
C MET A 63 -1.00 15.69 1.97
N ILE A 64 -0.64 14.54 1.38
CA ILE A 64 -1.59 13.68 0.67
C ILE A 64 -2.61 13.11 1.65
N PHE A 65 -2.15 12.63 2.81
CA PHE A 65 -3.01 12.07 3.83
C PHE A 65 -3.98 13.12 4.40
N SER A 66 -3.51 14.34 4.67
CA SER A 66 -4.37 15.41 5.18
C SER A 66 -5.46 15.77 4.18
N TYR A 67 -5.16 15.80 2.88
CA TYR A 67 -6.16 15.99 1.83
C TYR A 67 -7.20 14.86 1.82
N LEU A 68 -6.76 13.59 1.88
CA LEU A 68 -7.66 12.43 1.90
C LEU A 68 -8.56 12.39 3.14
N VAL A 69 -8.05 12.83 4.29
CA VAL A 69 -8.83 12.93 5.53
C VAL A 69 -9.79 14.12 5.50
N ALA A 70 -9.43 15.23 4.85
CA ALA A 70 -10.29 16.41 4.70
C ALA A 70 -11.39 16.23 3.63
N LEU A 71 -11.20 15.31 2.68
CA LEU A 71 -12.12 15.04 1.57
C LEU A 71 -13.59 14.79 2.00
N PRO A 72 -13.89 13.97 3.03
CA PRO A 72 -15.26 13.79 3.52
C PRO A 72 -15.87 15.07 4.09
N GLU A 73 -15.06 15.90 4.75
CA GLU A 73 -15.50 17.18 5.31
C GLU A 73 -15.79 18.19 4.20
N GLU A 74 -14.92 18.30 3.20
CA GLU A 74 -15.16 19.12 2.02
C GLU A 74 -16.44 18.69 1.28
N ARG A 75 -16.69 17.38 1.16
CA ARG A 75 -17.94 16.85 0.59
C ARG A 75 -19.18 17.26 1.38
N ARG A 76 -19.10 17.24 2.72
CA ARG A 76 -20.20 17.67 3.59
C ARG A 76 -20.45 19.17 3.48
N HIS A 77 -19.38 19.98 3.45
CA HIS A 77 -19.48 21.42 3.25
C HIS A 77 -20.13 21.79 1.91
N LEU A 78 -19.75 21.13 0.81
CA LEU A 78 -20.39 21.33 -0.50
C LEU A 78 -21.86 20.91 -0.51
N ALA A 79 -22.22 19.82 0.19
CA ALA A 79 -23.61 19.39 0.31
C ALA A 79 -24.48 20.40 1.07
N HIS A 80 -23.95 21.01 2.14
CA HIS A 80 -24.66 22.08 2.85
C HIS A 80 -24.77 23.37 2.02
N GLN A 81 -23.74 23.75 1.26
CA GLN A 81 -23.80 24.89 0.33
C GLN A 81 -24.85 24.67 -0.78
N ALA A 82 -24.97 23.44 -1.29
CA ALA A 82 -25.98 23.10 -2.29
C ALA A 82 -27.41 23.10 -1.73
N GLN A 83 -27.61 22.87 -0.42
CA GLN A 83 -28.93 22.87 0.21
C GLN A 83 -29.38 24.24 0.73
N HIS A 84 -28.44 25.12 1.08
CA HIS A 84 -28.72 26.47 1.60
C HIS A 84 -28.55 27.59 0.56
N GLY A 85 -28.13 27.26 -0.67
CA GLY A 85 -28.14 28.16 -1.81
C GLY A 85 -29.51 28.19 -2.51
N HIS A 86 -30.50 28.79 -1.85
CA HIS A 86 -31.77 29.22 -2.46
C HIS A 86 -32.00 30.69 -2.13
#